data_AF-A0A248VXF0-F1
#
_entry.id   AF-A0A248VXF0-F1
#
_cell.length_a   1.000
_cell.length_b   1.000
_cell.length_c   1.000
_cell.angle_alpha   90.00
_cell.angle_beta   90.00
_cell.angle_gamma   90.00
#
_symmetry.space_group_name_H-M   'P 1'
#
loop_
_entity.id
_entity.type
_entity.pdbx_description
1 polymer ?
#
loop_
_entity_poly.entity_id
_entity_poly.type
_entity_poly.pdbx_seq_one_letter_code
_entity_poly.pdbx_strand_id
1 'polypeptide(L)'
;MNEQSGKSVVAQFHEAAVRVAIAFCRQLALSLAEEELTLVRERNRVEEIAGVCHTHDFCDANMLMLDAFVECGLAENQETCIGDELHPLWNSAWKLAAEADFRVDAFRGTRGKLREVSAEADSAVVKAPLNPVATSILAAVQRVQASNVVIEVDEAAPSVKIDAHAVPHVRQDGIFTVVGERADGLISEASAYVSLAETVTFDEAIAFIVDGYLDEFIELPDTVRDAINSVTAQKSLVVDGTDQHGNFAGDGENAPFAVFDVDRQENIAGPFGTRQDGEKARSAILAGAPPMLDSEALLAYQSHDRKRPEVTVRAAAQALLKAFGGDTPSWLREEAVSLENALAREAGANQEELPASREGRKPETASTEANWKEVAGSLYGAVDSLETQVNQMKGLFPDEDGMIQEALEEAGEAIRSYLAASRASHNSAIGDRKLLEKPVTSRMLAEQYPVKGSMPHAVVHQLYQLREAEISTLSQRAVILESDLRELDRGGRAVVASMLYAKCDDVARNALLHDEHPHVRSCAVISSSELEPEPGHKPSTPSIDV
;
A
#
# COMPACT_ATOMS: atom_id res chain seq x y z
N MET A 1 33.43 3.75 -33.93
CA MET A 1 32.56 3.41 -32.80
C MET A 1 31.32 2.71 -33.35
N ASN A 2 30.87 1.67 -32.67
CA ASN A 2 30.08 0.57 -33.23
C ASN A 2 28.59 0.94 -33.40
N GLU A 3 28.18 1.37 -34.60
CA GLU A 3 26.77 1.37 -35.02
C GLU A 3 26.11 -0.03 -34.98
N GLN A 4 26.91 -1.09 -34.77
CA GLN A 4 26.43 -2.46 -34.55
C GLN A 4 25.86 -2.70 -33.13
N SER A 5 26.10 -1.82 -32.14
CA SER A 5 25.68 -2.07 -30.74
C SER A 5 24.19 -1.77 -30.49
N GLY A 6 23.66 -0.63 -30.98
CA GLY A 6 22.27 -0.22 -30.72
C GLY A 6 21.22 -1.05 -31.45
N LYS A 7 21.49 -1.48 -32.69
CA LYS A 7 20.61 -2.40 -33.44
C LYS A 7 20.44 -3.76 -32.73
N SER A 8 21.38 -4.12 -31.85
CA SER A 8 21.33 -5.35 -31.07
C SER A 8 20.28 -5.30 -29.96
N VAL A 9 20.07 -4.14 -29.32
CA VAL A 9 19.18 -4.03 -28.14
C VAL A 9 17.71 -4.09 -28.54
N VAL A 10 17.30 -3.40 -29.61
CA VAL A 10 15.91 -3.50 -30.15
C VAL A 10 15.59 -4.93 -30.51
N ALA A 11 16.52 -5.57 -31.23
CA ALA A 11 16.35 -6.93 -31.72
C ALA A 11 16.25 -7.90 -30.54
N GLN A 12 17.07 -7.72 -29.50
CA GLN A 12 17.01 -8.50 -28.27
C GLN A 12 15.71 -8.29 -27.50
N PHE A 13 15.25 -7.04 -27.36
CA PHE A 13 13.97 -6.73 -26.69
C PHE A 13 12.79 -7.35 -27.44
N HIS A 14 12.73 -7.18 -28.77
CA HIS A 14 11.69 -7.77 -29.59
C HIS A 14 11.76 -9.31 -29.56
N GLU A 15 12.96 -9.89 -29.62
CA GLU A 15 13.16 -11.34 -29.50
C GLU A 15 12.68 -11.85 -28.13
N ALA A 16 12.99 -11.13 -27.05
CA ALA A 16 12.47 -11.44 -25.71
C ALA A 16 10.94 -11.35 -25.67
N ALA A 17 10.35 -10.30 -26.25
CA ALA A 17 8.90 -10.12 -26.29
C ALA A 17 8.21 -11.26 -27.04
N VAL A 18 8.77 -11.67 -28.19
CA VAL A 18 8.28 -12.82 -28.97
C VAL A 18 8.42 -14.11 -28.19
N ARG A 19 9.53 -14.33 -27.48
CA ARG A 19 9.72 -15.52 -26.63
C ARG A 19 8.66 -15.60 -25.53
N VAL A 20 8.42 -14.50 -24.82
CA VAL A 20 7.39 -14.41 -23.78
C VAL A 20 6.00 -14.60 -24.37
N ALA A 21 5.68 -13.96 -25.50
CA ALA A 21 4.40 -14.11 -26.17
C ALA A 21 4.11 -15.58 -26.55
N ILE A 22 5.12 -16.29 -27.07
CA ILE A 22 5.02 -17.73 -27.38
C ILE A 22 4.77 -18.55 -26.12
N ALA A 23 5.50 -18.29 -25.04
CA ALA A 23 5.33 -18.98 -23.76
C ALA A 23 3.92 -18.72 -23.20
N PHE A 24 3.46 -17.47 -23.19
CA PHE A 24 2.12 -17.10 -22.75
C PHE A 24 1.02 -17.79 -23.57
N CYS A 25 1.14 -17.84 -24.89
CA CYS A 25 0.18 -18.57 -25.74
C CYS A 25 0.16 -20.08 -25.43
N ARG A 26 1.30 -20.67 -25.03
CA ARG A 26 1.34 -22.07 -24.60
C ARG A 26 0.68 -22.26 -23.25
N GLN A 27 0.95 -21.38 -22.27
CA GLN A 27 0.33 -21.45 -20.95
C GLN A 27 -1.19 -21.32 -21.06
N LEU A 28 -1.70 -20.41 -21.90
CA LEU A 28 -3.12 -20.33 -22.24
C LEU A 28 -3.65 -21.64 -22.84
N ALA A 29 -2.93 -22.21 -23.80
CA ALA A 29 -3.34 -23.47 -24.45
C ALA A 29 -3.31 -24.70 -23.51
N LEU A 30 -2.51 -24.65 -22.44
CA LEU A 30 -2.47 -25.69 -21.41
C LEU A 30 -3.55 -25.48 -20.35
N SER A 31 -3.94 -24.22 -20.09
CA SER A 31 -4.86 -23.85 -19.00
C SER A 31 -6.32 -23.84 -19.41
N LEU A 32 -6.61 -23.66 -20.70
CA LEU A 32 -7.96 -23.52 -21.23
C LEU A 32 -8.29 -24.64 -22.21
N ALA A 33 -9.56 -25.06 -22.25
CA ALA A 33 -10.06 -25.95 -23.29
C ALA A 33 -10.07 -25.24 -24.66
N GLU A 34 -10.04 -26.00 -25.77
CA GLU A 34 -10.01 -25.41 -27.11
C GLU A 34 -11.28 -24.61 -27.42
N GLU A 35 -12.42 -25.00 -26.86
CA GLU A 35 -13.68 -24.28 -26.95
C GLU A 35 -13.59 -22.90 -26.27
N GLU A 36 -12.96 -22.83 -25.09
CA GLU A 36 -12.75 -21.59 -24.35
C GLU A 36 -11.78 -20.68 -25.09
N LEU A 37 -10.66 -21.21 -25.60
CA LEU A 37 -9.72 -20.46 -26.42
C LEU A 37 -10.38 -19.91 -27.69
N THR A 38 -11.30 -20.67 -28.30
CA THR A 38 -12.08 -20.20 -29.44
C THR A 38 -12.94 -18.98 -29.07
N LEU A 39 -13.57 -19.01 -27.89
CA LEU A 39 -14.34 -17.86 -27.38
C LEU A 39 -13.45 -16.68 -27.02
N VAL A 40 -12.29 -16.89 -26.37
CA VAL A 40 -11.29 -15.86 -26.09
C VAL A 40 -10.91 -15.13 -27.38
N ARG A 41 -10.57 -15.89 -28.44
CA ARG A 41 -10.20 -15.34 -29.74
C ARG A 41 -11.32 -14.53 -30.35
N GLU A 42 -12.53 -15.07 -30.38
CA GLU A 42 -13.68 -14.40 -30.99
C GLU A 42 -14.02 -13.10 -30.27
N ARG A 43 -14.05 -13.11 -28.93
CA ARG A 43 -14.33 -11.92 -28.13
C ARG A 43 -13.25 -10.85 -28.29
N ASN A 44 -11.97 -11.21 -28.22
CA ASN A 44 -10.89 -10.23 -28.42
C ASN A 44 -10.89 -9.64 -29.84
N ARG A 45 -11.36 -10.38 -30.85
CA ARG A 45 -11.41 -9.90 -32.24
C ARG A 45 -12.48 -8.82 -32.45
N VAL A 46 -13.53 -8.80 -31.63
CA VAL A 46 -14.61 -7.81 -31.69
C VAL A 46 -14.54 -6.75 -30.58
N GLU A 47 -13.54 -6.82 -29.69
CA GLU A 47 -13.33 -5.85 -28.63
C GLU A 47 -12.76 -4.55 -29.22
N GLU A 48 -13.43 -3.43 -28.92
CA GLU A 48 -13.08 -2.09 -29.42
C GLU A 48 -12.43 -1.21 -28.33
N ILE A 49 -12.55 -1.60 -27.06
CA ILE A 49 -12.03 -0.86 -25.91
C ILE A 49 -10.55 -1.21 -25.73
N ALA A 50 -9.69 -0.22 -25.97
CA ALA A 50 -8.27 -0.34 -25.73
C ALA A 50 -7.96 -0.76 -24.28
N GLY A 51 -7.14 -1.81 -24.13
CA GLY A 51 -6.73 -2.34 -22.83
C GLY A 51 -7.70 -3.35 -22.21
N VAL A 52 -8.81 -3.69 -22.86
CA VAL A 52 -9.63 -4.84 -22.48
C VAL A 52 -9.11 -6.09 -23.20
N CYS A 53 -8.93 -7.18 -22.46
CA CYS A 53 -8.53 -8.47 -23.00
C CYS A 53 -9.41 -9.57 -22.40
N HIS A 54 -10.15 -10.27 -23.26
CA HIS A 54 -11.13 -11.27 -22.83
C HIS A 54 -10.50 -12.59 -22.35
N THR A 55 -9.17 -12.71 -22.32
CA THR A 55 -8.50 -13.84 -21.64
C THR A 55 -8.83 -13.86 -20.15
N HIS A 56 -9.04 -12.69 -19.53
CA HIS A 56 -9.42 -12.56 -18.12
C HIS A 56 -10.83 -13.04 -17.80
N ASP A 57 -11.67 -13.30 -18.82
CA ASP A 57 -13.00 -13.87 -18.61
C ASP A 57 -12.95 -15.37 -18.24
N PHE A 58 -11.82 -16.03 -18.52
CA PHE A 58 -11.66 -17.50 -18.42
C PHE A 58 -10.54 -17.93 -17.46
N CYS A 59 -9.52 -17.10 -17.26
CA CYS A 59 -8.40 -17.41 -16.36
C CYS A 59 -7.77 -16.13 -15.81
N ASP A 60 -6.95 -16.25 -14.76
CA ASP A 60 -6.06 -15.16 -14.36
C ASP A 60 -4.89 -15.05 -15.35
N ALA A 61 -5.12 -14.31 -16.44
CA ALA A 61 -4.13 -14.15 -17.49
C ALA A 61 -2.85 -13.42 -17.02
N ASN A 62 -2.90 -12.66 -15.91
CA ASN A 62 -1.68 -12.06 -15.37
C ASN A 62 -0.77 -13.13 -14.76
N MET A 63 -1.33 -14.10 -14.05
CA MET A 63 -0.56 -15.23 -13.53
C MET A 63 0.04 -16.07 -14.65
N LEU A 64 -0.72 -16.36 -15.72
CA LEU A 64 -0.17 -17.10 -16.87
C LEU A 64 0.92 -16.31 -17.63
N MET A 65 0.83 -14.98 -17.65
CA MET A 65 1.89 -14.15 -18.21
C MET A 65 3.13 -14.13 -17.30
N LEU A 66 2.94 -14.09 -15.97
CA LEU A 66 4.05 -14.24 -15.03
C LEU A 66 4.76 -15.59 -15.21
N ASP A 67 4.00 -16.67 -15.39
CA ASP A 67 4.55 -17.98 -15.71
C ASP A 67 5.35 -17.99 -17.01
N ALA A 68 4.90 -17.25 -18.02
CA ALA A 68 5.64 -17.07 -19.28
C ALA A 68 6.97 -16.32 -19.09
N PHE A 69 7.01 -15.34 -18.18
CA PHE A 69 8.24 -14.63 -17.81
C PHE A 69 9.21 -15.55 -17.06
N VAL A 70 8.73 -16.35 -16.11
CA VAL A 70 9.52 -17.35 -15.38
C VAL A 70 10.07 -18.41 -16.35
N GLU A 71 9.24 -18.94 -17.27
CA GLU A 71 9.68 -19.89 -18.32
C GLU A 71 10.78 -19.29 -19.21
N CYS A 72 10.74 -17.98 -19.45
CA CYS A 72 11.74 -17.29 -20.25
C CYS A 72 13.01 -16.91 -19.48
N GLY A 73 13.07 -17.13 -18.18
CA GLY A 73 14.19 -16.75 -17.31
C GLY A 73 14.27 -15.24 -17.06
N LEU A 74 13.13 -14.54 -17.13
CA LEU A 74 13.02 -13.10 -16.91
C LEU A 74 12.45 -12.74 -15.53
N ALA A 75 11.97 -13.74 -14.78
CA ALA A 75 11.54 -13.62 -13.39
C ALA A 75 12.03 -14.85 -12.60
N GLU A 76 12.36 -14.67 -11.32
CA GLU A 76 12.93 -15.74 -10.49
C GLU A 76 11.87 -16.75 -10.01
N ASN A 77 10.67 -16.28 -9.68
CA ASN A 77 9.55 -17.11 -9.22
C ASN A 77 8.20 -16.41 -9.42
N GLN A 78 7.11 -17.12 -9.07
CA GLN A 78 5.72 -16.64 -9.16
C GLN A 78 5.32 -15.68 -8.01
N GLU A 79 6.14 -15.54 -6.99
CA GLU A 79 5.83 -14.74 -5.78
C GLU A 79 6.34 -13.30 -5.89
N THR A 80 7.34 -13.06 -6.74
CA THR A 80 7.88 -11.72 -7.01
C THR A 80 7.01 -10.99 -8.02
N CYS A 81 6.55 -9.78 -7.65
CA CYS A 81 6.02 -8.85 -8.63
C CYS A 81 7.07 -8.59 -9.72
N ILE A 82 6.61 -8.49 -10.97
CA ILE A 82 7.46 -8.07 -12.08
C ILE A 82 7.88 -6.62 -11.79
N GLY A 83 9.17 -6.34 -11.73
CA GLY A 83 9.68 -4.99 -11.56
C GLY A 83 9.23 -4.05 -12.68
N ASP A 84 9.08 -2.76 -12.36
CA ASP A 84 8.58 -1.74 -13.30
C ASP A 84 9.40 -1.70 -14.61
N GLU A 85 10.68 -2.07 -14.56
CA GLU A 85 11.60 -2.14 -15.70
C GLU A 85 11.20 -3.17 -16.77
N LEU A 86 10.46 -4.22 -16.39
CA LEU A 86 10.01 -5.28 -17.30
C LEU A 86 8.59 -5.05 -17.83
N HIS A 87 7.87 -4.06 -17.30
CA HIS A 87 6.50 -3.76 -17.71
C HIS A 87 6.35 -3.39 -19.20
N PRO A 88 7.30 -2.69 -19.86
CA PRO A 88 7.25 -2.49 -21.31
C PRO A 88 7.35 -3.81 -22.09
N LEU A 89 8.18 -4.74 -21.64
CA LEU A 89 8.35 -6.06 -22.26
C LEU A 89 7.08 -6.89 -22.13
N TRP A 90 6.44 -6.81 -20.95
CA TRP A 90 5.17 -7.48 -20.65
C TRP A 90 4.06 -7.04 -21.61
N ASN A 91 3.87 -5.73 -21.74
CA ASN A 91 2.86 -5.16 -22.62
C ASN A 91 3.14 -5.48 -24.11
N SER A 92 4.42 -5.47 -24.51
CA SER A 92 4.84 -5.86 -25.86
C SER A 92 4.52 -7.33 -26.16
N ALA A 93 4.87 -8.24 -25.24
CA ALA A 93 4.60 -9.66 -25.37
C ALA A 93 3.09 -9.96 -25.42
N TRP A 94 2.31 -9.29 -24.58
CA TRP A 94 0.85 -9.42 -24.57
C TRP A 94 0.24 -8.99 -25.90
N LYS A 95 0.66 -7.83 -26.42
CA LYS A 95 0.21 -7.33 -27.71
C LYS A 95 0.54 -8.30 -28.85
N LEU A 96 1.75 -8.83 -28.88
CA LEU A 96 2.17 -9.83 -29.87
C LEU A 96 1.33 -11.12 -29.77
N ALA A 97 1.01 -11.57 -28.56
CA ALA A 97 0.15 -12.73 -28.35
C ALA A 97 -1.29 -12.46 -28.85
N ALA A 98 -1.84 -11.28 -28.58
CA ALA A 98 -3.17 -10.90 -29.05
C ALA A 98 -3.23 -10.77 -30.58
N GLU A 99 -2.24 -10.12 -31.21
CA GLU A 99 -2.13 -10.02 -32.69
C GLU A 99 -1.98 -11.39 -33.36
N ALA A 100 -1.41 -12.36 -32.65
CA ALA A 100 -1.30 -13.75 -33.07
C ALA A 100 -2.57 -14.58 -32.80
N ASP A 101 -3.69 -13.97 -32.41
CA ASP A 101 -4.91 -14.66 -31.97
C ASP A 101 -4.63 -15.72 -30.89
N PHE A 102 -3.65 -15.46 -30.02
CA PHE A 102 -3.17 -16.38 -28.97
C PHE A 102 -2.79 -17.77 -29.52
N ARG A 103 -2.22 -17.83 -30.73
CA ARG A 103 -1.82 -19.06 -31.41
C ARG A 103 -0.30 -19.21 -31.46
N VAL A 104 0.19 -20.30 -30.88
CA VAL A 104 1.62 -20.63 -30.90
C VAL A 104 2.15 -20.84 -32.33
N ASP A 105 1.32 -21.39 -33.23
CA ASP A 105 1.73 -21.67 -34.60
C ASP A 105 1.86 -20.42 -35.49
N ALA A 106 1.23 -19.31 -35.12
CA ALA A 106 1.38 -18.02 -35.81
C ALA A 106 2.83 -17.51 -35.77
N PHE A 107 3.60 -17.88 -34.75
CA PHE A 107 5.01 -17.48 -34.60
C PHE A 107 6.01 -18.35 -35.39
N ARG A 108 5.57 -19.43 -36.04
CA ARG A 108 6.48 -20.35 -36.76
C ARG A 108 7.17 -19.68 -37.96
N GLY A 109 6.51 -18.72 -38.61
CA GLY A 109 7.09 -17.95 -39.72
C GLY A 109 8.08 -16.87 -39.26
N THR A 110 7.93 -16.37 -38.04
CA THR A 110 8.72 -15.25 -37.51
C THR A 110 10.14 -15.68 -37.19
N ARG A 111 10.36 -16.93 -36.72
CA ARG A 111 11.71 -17.48 -36.49
C ARG A 111 12.55 -17.60 -37.76
N GLY A 112 11.92 -17.85 -38.91
CA GLY A 112 12.61 -17.88 -40.21
C GLY A 112 12.99 -16.47 -40.67
N LYS A 113 12.05 -15.53 -40.56
CA LYS A 113 12.25 -14.13 -40.97
C LYS A 113 13.19 -13.36 -40.05
N LEU A 114 13.25 -13.63 -38.75
CA LEU A 114 14.22 -12.99 -37.84
C LEU A 114 15.68 -13.27 -38.24
N ARG A 115 15.94 -14.37 -38.96
CA ARG A 115 17.26 -14.64 -39.56
C ARG A 115 17.49 -13.94 -40.91
N GLU A 116 16.44 -13.67 -41.69
CA GLU A 116 16.54 -13.03 -43.02
C GLU A 116 16.45 -11.50 -42.97
N VAL A 117 15.71 -10.92 -42.01
CA VAL A 117 15.56 -9.46 -41.83
C VAL A 117 16.89 -8.79 -41.44
N SER A 118 17.87 -9.55 -40.96
CA SER A 118 19.24 -9.07 -40.76
C SER A 118 20.00 -8.79 -42.08
N ALA A 119 19.46 -9.18 -43.25
CA ALA A 119 20.16 -9.09 -44.54
C ALA A 119 19.49 -8.18 -45.60
N GLU A 120 18.20 -7.81 -45.47
CA GLU A 120 17.46 -7.08 -46.53
C GLU A 120 17.06 -5.63 -46.18
N ALA A 121 17.45 -5.10 -45.02
CA ALA A 121 17.10 -3.74 -44.58
C ALA A 121 17.89 -2.60 -45.27
N ASP A 122 18.22 -2.73 -46.56
CA ASP A 122 19.09 -1.79 -47.30
C ASP A 122 18.43 -1.10 -48.52
N SER A 123 17.14 -1.33 -48.84
CA SER A 123 16.58 -0.67 -50.04
C SER A 123 15.05 -0.53 -50.05
N ALA A 124 14.54 0.58 -49.47
CA ALA A 124 13.48 1.42 -50.03
C ALA A 124 12.92 2.39 -48.96
N VAL A 125 13.37 3.65 -48.98
CA VAL A 125 12.81 4.71 -48.13
C VAL A 125 11.64 5.37 -48.86
N VAL A 126 10.41 4.98 -48.49
CA VAL A 126 9.21 5.80 -48.69
C VAL A 126 8.88 6.43 -47.33
N LYS A 127 8.80 7.77 -47.28
CA LYS A 127 8.58 8.54 -46.05
C LYS A 127 7.22 8.22 -45.43
N ALA A 128 7.20 7.26 -44.51
CA ALA A 128 6.12 7.07 -43.56
C ALA A 128 6.05 8.29 -42.60
N PRO A 129 4.86 8.64 -42.09
CA PRO A 129 4.73 9.67 -41.06
C PRO A 129 5.52 9.27 -39.79
N LEU A 130 6.20 10.24 -39.19
CA LEU A 130 7.03 10.05 -38.00
C LEU A 130 6.18 9.48 -36.84
N ASN A 131 6.75 8.51 -36.12
CA ASN A 131 6.19 7.98 -34.88
C ASN A 131 6.02 9.14 -33.87
N PRO A 132 4.90 9.21 -33.11
CA PRO A 132 4.70 10.23 -32.06
C PRO A 132 5.85 10.32 -31.05
N VAL A 133 6.51 9.20 -30.72
CA VAL A 133 7.69 9.18 -29.84
C VAL A 133 8.86 9.96 -30.47
N ALA A 134 9.12 9.74 -31.76
CA ALA A 134 10.14 10.48 -32.49
C ALA A 134 9.84 12.00 -32.52
N THR A 135 8.56 12.35 -32.62
CA THR A 135 8.13 13.76 -32.60
C THR A 135 8.42 14.42 -31.24
N SER A 136 8.14 13.73 -30.13
CA SER A 136 8.43 14.21 -28.77
C SER A 136 9.94 14.36 -28.52
N ILE A 137 10.74 13.40 -28.99
CA ILE A 137 12.20 13.44 -28.87
C ILE A 137 12.76 14.64 -29.63
N LEU A 138 12.38 14.81 -30.91
CA LEU A 138 12.85 15.93 -31.72
C LEU A 138 12.45 17.29 -31.13
N ALA A 139 11.30 17.39 -30.46
CA ALA A 139 10.88 18.61 -29.77
C ALA A 139 11.76 18.93 -28.54
N ALA A 140 12.19 17.92 -27.78
CA ALA A 140 13.12 18.10 -26.66
C ALA A 140 14.53 18.47 -27.15
N VAL A 141 15.00 17.81 -28.20
CA VAL A 141 16.28 18.14 -28.85
C VAL A 141 16.32 19.62 -29.25
N GLN A 142 15.23 20.14 -29.82
CA GLN A 142 15.13 21.56 -30.16
C GLN A 142 15.24 22.47 -28.92
N ARG A 143 14.71 22.07 -27.76
CA ARG A 143 14.81 22.85 -26.50
C ARG A 143 16.22 22.83 -25.92
N VAL A 144 16.86 21.67 -25.91
CA VAL A 144 18.26 21.49 -25.47
C VAL A 144 19.20 22.31 -26.36
N GLN A 145 19.02 22.26 -27.68
CA GLN A 145 19.78 23.06 -28.64
C GLN A 145 19.53 24.56 -28.48
N ALA A 146 18.26 24.98 -28.30
CA ALA A 146 17.92 26.39 -28.09
C ALA A 146 18.53 26.95 -26.79
N SER A 147 18.77 26.08 -25.81
CA SER A 147 19.36 26.43 -24.52
C SER A 147 20.89 26.32 -24.50
N ASN A 148 21.52 26.04 -25.65
CA ASN A 148 22.98 25.83 -25.80
C ASN A 148 23.57 24.81 -24.82
N VAL A 149 22.81 23.77 -24.46
CA VAL A 149 23.33 22.67 -23.64
C VAL A 149 24.24 21.80 -24.51
N VAL A 150 25.46 21.54 -24.05
CA VAL A 150 26.39 20.63 -24.72
C VAL A 150 26.41 19.31 -23.96
N ILE A 151 26.21 18.20 -24.66
CA ILE A 151 26.25 16.86 -24.08
C ILE A 151 27.40 16.09 -24.73
N GLU A 152 28.31 15.58 -23.92
CA GLU A 152 29.43 14.73 -24.33
C GLU A 152 29.24 13.35 -23.70
N VAL A 153 29.12 12.30 -24.51
CA VAL A 153 29.03 10.91 -24.03
C VAL A 153 30.35 10.21 -24.31
N ASP A 154 30.96 9.62 -23.28
CA ASP A 154 32.10 8.71 -23.42
C ASP A 154 31.62 7.27 -23.20
N GLU A 155 31.49 6.52 -24.30
CA GLU A 155 31.11 5.10 -24.26
C GLU A 155 32.26 4.19 -23.79
N ALA A 156 33.51 4.62 -23.88
CA ALA A 156 34.66 3.81 -23.49
C ALA A 156 34.89 3.82 -21.96
N ALA A 157 34.45 4.89 -21.31
CA ALA A 157 34.35 5.02 -19.87
C ALA A 157 32.98 5.62 -19.55
N PRO A 158 31.95 4.80 -19.25
CA PRO A 158 30.54 5.20 -19.26
C PRO A 158 30.34 6.46 -18.42
N SER A 159 30.27 7.57 -19.13
CA SER A 159 30.12 8.89 -18.56
C SER A 159 29.38 9.80 -19.53
N VAL A 160 28.52 10.63 -18.96
CA VAL A 160 27.74 11.63 -19.69
C VAL A 160 28.05 12.97 -19.04
N LYS A 161 28.71 13.85 -19.78
CA LYS A 161 29.03 15.20 -19.35
C LYS A 161 28.04 16.17 -20.00
N ILE A 162 27.31 16.89 -19.16
CA ILE A 162 26.26 17.83 -19.55
C ILE A 162 26.75 19.22 -19.15
N ASP A 163 27.03 20.05 -20.14
CA ASP A 163 27.34 21.46 -19.93
C ASP A 163 26.11 22.32 -20.24
N ALA A 164 25.42 22.69 -19.17
CA ALA A 164 24.22 23.50 -19.13
C ALA A 164 24.48 24.93 -18.62
N HIS A 165 25.72 25.45 -18.71
CA HIS A 165 26.04 26.81 -18.24
C HIS A 165 25.21 27.92 -18.90
N ALA A 166 24.71 27.67 -20.11
CA ALA A 166 23.88 28.60 -20.86
C ALA A 166 22.39 28.53 -20.48
N VAL A 167 21.97 27.53 -19.68
CA VAL A 167 20.61 27.38 -19.17
C VAL A 167 20.44 28.31 -17.97
N PRO A 168 19.46 29.24 -18.00
CA PRO A 168 19.19 30.10 -16.85
C PRO A 168 18.85 29.29 -15.59
N HIS A 169 19.40 29.70 -14.45
CA HIS A 169 19.06 29.18 -13.11
C HIS A 169 19.52 27.76 -12.76
N VAL A 170 20.50 27.20 -13.47
CA VAL A 170 21.14 25.93 -13.07
C VAL A 170 22.17 26.18 -11.94
N ARG A 171 22.06 25.46 -10.80
CA ARG A 171 23.04 25.55 -9.67
C ARG A 171 24.37 24.92 -10.08
N GLN A 172 25.49 25.61 -9.80
CA GLN A 172 26.89 25.23 -10.08
C GLN A 172 27.40 25.66 -11.47
N ASP A 173 28.69 25.46 -11.76
CA ASP A 173 29.43 25.94 -12.94
C ASP A 173 28.86 25.48 -14.31
N GLY A 174 27.64 24.93 -14.32
CA GLY A 174 26.90 24.48 -15.49
C GLY A 174 27.26 23.06 -15.92
N ILE A 175 28.31 22.46 -15.35
CA ILE A 175 28.88 21.21 -15.85
C ILE A 175 28.54 20.08 -14.88
N PHE A 176 27.74 19.13 -15.35
CA PHE A 176 27.42 17.88 -14.67
C PHE A 176 28.20 16.75 -15.33
N THR A 177 28.84 15.90 -14.54
CA THR A 177 29.43 14.66 -15.04
C THR A 177 28.74 13.50 -14.34
N VAL A 178 27.92 12.75 -15.09
CA VAL A 178 27.34 11.50 -14.63
C VAL A 178 28.32 10.38 -14.98
N VAL A 179 28.66 9.52 -14.02
CA VAL A 179 29.64 8.42 -14.19
C VAL A 179 29.10 7.12 -13.60
N GLY A 180 29.64 5.99 -14.04
CA GLY A 180 29.34 4.66 -13.49
C GLY A 180 27.91 4.20 -13.80
N GLU A 181 27.30 3.45 -12.89
CA GLU A 181 25.99 2.81 -13.11
C GLU A 181 24.87 3.77 -13.54
N ARG A 182 24.93 5.04 -13.07
CA ARG A 182 23.96 6.06 -13.50
C ARG A 182 24.16 6.48 -14.95
N ALA A 183 25.41 6.57 -15.42
CA ALA A 183 25.69 6.85 -16.82
C ALA A 183 25.30 5.66 -17.70
N ASP A 184 25.56 4.43 -17.23
CA ASP A 184 25.10 3.21 -17.90
C ASP A 184 23.58 3.18 -18.04
N GLY A 185 22.85 3.60 -17.01
CA GLY A 185 21.38 3.75 -17.05
C GLY A 185 20.91 4.71 -18.13
N LEU A 186 21.48 5.92 -18.18
CA LEU A 186 21.15 6.94 -19.20
C LEU A 186 21.46 6.46 -20.62
N ILE A 187 22.61 5.81 -20.81
CA ILE A 187 23.03 5.26 -22.10
C ILE A 187 22.10 4.13 -22.54
N SER A 188 21.71 3.26 -21.62
CA SER A 188 20.77 2.17 -21.88
C SER A 188 19.38 2.70 -22.25
N GLU A 189 18.89 3.69 -21.51
CA GLU A 189 17.60 4.33 -21.77
C GLU A 189 17.59 5.05 -23.13
N ALA A 190 18.64 5.80 -23.48
CA ALA A 190 18.74 6.44 -24.78
C ALA A 190 18.77 5.41 -25.92
N SER A 191 19.47 4.30 -25.72
CA SER A 191 19.47 3.18 -26.67
C SER A 191 18.06 2.63 -26.88
N ALA A 192 17.25 2.54 -25.82
CA ALA A 192 15.85 2.12 -25.92
C ALA A 192 14.99 3.14 -26.71
N TYR A 193 15.19 4.44 -26.53
CA TYR A 193 14.46 5.46 -27.32
C TYR A 193 14.82 5.44 -28.81
N VAL A 194 16.10 5.29 -29.16
CA VAL A 194 16.53 5.08 -30.56
C VAL A 194 15.81 3.87 -31.16
N SER A 195 15.68 2.83 -30.35
CA SER A 195 15.04 1.58 -30.74
C SER A 195 13.55 1.74 -31.03
N LEU A 196 12.85 2.54 -30.22
CA LEU A 196 11.41 2.76 -30.31
C LEU A 196 11.01 3.76 -31.41
N ALA A 197 11.85 4.77 -31.64
CA ALA A 197 11.53 5.89 -32.52
C ALA A 197 11.97 5.66 -33.98
N GLU A 198 12.89 4.71 -34.23
CA GLU A 198 13.50 4.31 -35.52
C GLU A 198 14.21 5.42 -36.32
N THR A 199 13.76 6.67 -36.22
CA THR A 199 14.23 7.84 -36.97
C THR A 199 15.04 8.81 -36.13
N VAL A 200 15.32 8.46 -34.87
CA VAL A 200 15.99 9.32 -33.88
C VAL A 200 17.39 8.78 -33.63
N THR A 201 18.38 9.66 -33.58
CA THR A 201 19.77 9.30 -33.28
C THR A 201 19.99 9.11 -31.78
N PHE A 202 21.08 8.44 -31.41
CA PHE A 202 21.44 8.27 -30.00
C PHE A 202 21.64 9.62 -29.29
N ASP A 203 22.28 10.58 -29.95
CA ASP A 203 22.47 11.94 -29.42
C ASP A 203 21.13 12.64 -29.19
N GLU A 204 20.16 12.44 -30.07
CA GLU A 204 18.82 13.00 -29.93
C GLU A 204 18.05 12.37 -28.76
N ALA A 205 18.19 11.05 -28.57
CA ALA A 205 17.60 10.34 -27.45
C ALA A 205 18.23 10.72 -26.10
N ILE A 206 19.56 10.87 -26.04
CA ILE A 206 20.27 11.37 -24.86
C ILE A 206 19.83 12.80 -24.55
N ALA A 207 19.72 13.67 -25.55
CA ALA A 207 19.23 15.02 -25.34
C ALA A 207 17.79 15.05 -24.79
N PHE A 208 16.91 14.15 -25.24
CA PHE A 208 15.57 14.03 -24.68
C PHE A 208 15.56 13.65 -23.20
N ILE A 209 16.40 12.70 -22.79
CA ILE A 209 16.52 12.31 -21.38
C ILE A 209 17.10 13.47 -20.57
N VAL A 210 18.16 14.11 -21.08
CA VAL A 210 18.80 15.27 -20.43
C VAL A 210 17.83 16.44 -20.28
N ASP A 211 16.94 16.70 -21.24
CA ASP A 211 15.88 17.73 -21.12
C ASP A 211 14.99 17.46 -19.90
N GLY A 212 14.56 16.20 -19.71
CA GLY A 212 13.78 15.80 -18.53
C GLY A 212 14.57 15.90 -17.22
N TYR A 213 15.85 15.54 -17.22
CA TYR A 213 16.73 15.72 -16.05
C TYR A 213 16.94 17.20 -15.72
N LEU A 214 17.15 18.06 -16.73
CA LEU A 214 17.37 19.48 -16.52
C LEU A 214 16.13 20.17 -15.92
N ASP A 215 14.92 19.72 -16.25
CA ASP A 215 13.69 20.19 -15.59
C ASP A 215 13.70 19.96 -14.07
N GLU A 216 14.40 18.93 -13.58
CA GLU A 216 14.59 18.68 -12.15
C GLU A 216 15.68 19.58 -11.52
N PHE A 217 16.59 20.13 -12.33
CA PHE A 217 17.74 20.94 -11.87
C PHE A 217 17.62 22.44 -12.14
N ILE A 218 16.65 22.89 -12.95
CA ILE A 218 16.33 24.30 -13.12
C ILE A 218 15.78 24.82 -11.80
N GLU A 219 16.50 25.73 -11.15
CA GLU A 219 15.94 26.37 -9.98
C GLU A 219 14.77 27.24 -10.36
N LEU A 220 13.64 27.04 -9.67
CA LEU A 220 12.54 27.98 -9.67
C LEU A 220 13.08 29.40 -9.37
N PRO A 221 12.52 30.45 -10.01
CA PRO A 221 12.95 31.83 -9.82
C PRO A 221 13.12 32.17 -8.34
N ASP A 222 14.08 33.03 -8.00
CA ASP A 222 14.40 33.36 -6.60
C ASP A 222 13.15 33.78 -5.81
N THR A 223 12.13 34.36 -6.45
CA THR A 223 10.83 34.66 -5.84
C THR A 223 10.03 33.43 -5.40
N VAL A 224 10.06 32.35 -6.17
CA VAL A 224 9.41 31.07 -5.86
C VAL A 224 10.25 30.28 -4.86
N ARG A 225 11.58 30.37 -4.96
CA ARG A 225 12.49 29.77 -3.99
C ARG A 225 12.45 30.48 -2.64
N ASP A 226 12.36 31.79 -2.59
CA ASP A 226 12.18 32.52 -1.34
C ASP A 226 10.83 32.16 -0.71
N ALA A 227 9.80 31.91 -1.52
CA ALA A 227 8.51 31.39 -1.04
C ALA A 227 8.62 29.94 -0.53
N ILE A 228 9.34 29.06 -1.24
CA ILE A 228 9.50 27.65 -0.84
C ILE A 228 10.46 27.53 0.35
N ASN A 229 11.62 28.18 0.34
CA ASN A 229 12.57 28.22 1.46
C ASN A 229 12.00 28.97 2.66
N SER A 230 11.14 29.98 2.49
CA SER A 230 10.35 30.53 3.61
C SER A 230 9.37 29.51 4.21
N VAL A 231 9.06 28.43 3.49
CA VAL A 231 8.19 27.33 3.92
C VAL A 231 9.00 26.13 4.42
N THR A 232 10.14 25.78 3.80
CA THR A 232 11.00 24.63 4.16
C THR A 232 12.15 24.95 5.12
N ALA A 233 12.61 26.20 5.21
CA ALA A 233 13.59 26.62 6.24
C ALA A 233 12.93 26.98 7.58
N GLN A 234 11.62 26.80 7.71
CA GLN A 234 11.02 26.73 9.03
C GLN A 234 11.53 25.43 9.66
N LYS A 235 12.40 25.56 10.68
CA LYS A 235 12.70 24.47 11.61
C LYS A 235 11.44 23.64 11.81
N SER A 236 11.53 22.32 11.69
CA SER A 236 10.41 21.41 11.89
C SER A 236 10.00 21.45 13.36
N LEU A 237 9.32 22.52 13.76
CA LEU A 237 8.85 22.76 15.12
C LEU A 237 7.39 22.37 15.18
N VAL A 238 7.07 21.45 16.08
CA VAL A 238 5.69 21.05 16.35
C VAL A 238 5.31 21.44 17.77
N VAL A 239 4.05 21.80 17.98
CA VAL A 239 3.52 22.00 19.33
C VAL A 239 2.91 20.68 19.75
N ASP A 240 3.57 20.01 20.68
CA ASP A 240 3.16 18.73 21.20
C ASP A 240 2.43 18.88 22.54
N GLY A 241 1.40 18.07 22.76
CA GLY A 241 0.68 17.95 24.02
C GLY A 241 1.03 16.63 24.70
N THR A 242 0.43 16.37 25.86
CA THR A 242 0.58 15.06 26.51
C THR A 242 -0.61 14.15 26.24
N ASP A 243 -0.35 12.86 26.11
CA ASP A 243 -1.37 11.82 26.13
C ASP A 243 -1.97 11.65 27.55
N GLN A 244 -2.92 10.73 27.68
CA GLN A 244 -3.56 10.36 28.96
C GLN A 244 -2.60 9.76 30.01
N HIS A 245 -1.35 9.45 29.63
CA HIS A 245 -0.30 8.92 30.50
C HIS A 245 0.75 9.98 30.86
N GLY A 246 0.61 11.22 30.37
CA GLY A 246 1.55 12.30 30.58
C GLY A 246 2.79 12.25 29.66
N ASN A 247 2.76 11.44 28.59
CA ASN A 247 3.84 11.37 27.60
C ASN A 247 3.56 12.32 26.44
N PHE A 248 4.60 12.94 25.90
CA PHE A 248 4.51 13.71 24.66
C PHE A 248 4.31 12.74 23.49
N ALA A 249 3.13 12.75 22.88
CA ALA A 249 2.68 11.72 21.93
C ALA A 249 2.34 12.25 20.53
N GLY A 250 2.51 13.55 20.29
CA GLY A 250 2.22 14.19 19.00
C GLY A 250 0.74 14.48 18.76
N ASP A 251 -0.18 14.08 19.64
CA ASP A 251 -1.63 14.28 19.45
C ASP A 251 -2.06 15.74 19.64
N GLY A 252 -1.28 16.51 20.42
CA GLY A 252 -1.53 17.92 20.69
C GLY A 252 -2.86 18.19 21.41
N GLU A 253 -3.35 17.24 22.21
CA GLU A 253 -4.69 17.35 22.81
C GLU A 253 -4.68 17.94 24.23
N ASN A 254 -3.76 17.53 25.10
CA ASN A 254 -3.77 17.93 26.51
C ASN A 254 -2.55 18.75 26.93
N ALA A 255 -2.77 19.65 27.87
CA ALA A 255 -1.70 20.37 28.55
C ALA A 255 -0.97 19.44 29.54
N PRO A 256 0.35 19.65 29.77
CA PRO A 256 1.14 20.76 29.26
C PRO A 256 1.54 20.62 27.79
N PHE A 257 1.58 21.72 27.06
CA PHE A 257 2.09 21.75 25.69
C PHE A 257 3.58 22.13 25.67
N ALA A 258 4.34 21.60 24.73
CA ALA A 258 5.74 21.95 24.49
C ALA A 258 5.98 22.19 23.00
N VAL A 259 6.99 22.98 22.65
CA VAL A 259 7.50 23.08 21.28
C VAL A 259 8.61 22.05 21.13
N PHE A 260 8.41 21.07 20.26
CA PHE A 260 9.37 20.02 19.94
C PHE A 260 10.09 20.34 18.63
N ASP A 261 11.42 20.24 18.65
CA ASP A 261 12.27 20.37 17.47
C ASP A 261 12.49 18.98 16.87
N VAL A 262 11.81 18.69 15.75
CA VAL A 262 11.82 17.37 15.10
C VAL A 262 13.23 17.00 14.62
N ASP A 263 14.02 17.98 14.20
CA ASP A 263 15.38 17.71 13.71
C ASP A 263 16.32 17.34 14.86
N ARG A 264 16.11 17.92 16.05
CA ARG A 264 16.89 17.63 17.26
C ARG A 264 16.34 16.51 18.12
N GLN A 265 15.11 16.09 17.85
CA GLN A 265 14.37 15.11 18.65
C GLN A 265 14.28 15.54 20.14
N GLU A 266 14.07 16.84 20.41
CA GLU A 266 13.99 17.38 21.78
C GLU A 266 12.91 18.46 21.95
N ASN A 267 12.33 18.54 23.15
CA ASN A 267 11.50 19.68 23.55
C ASN A 267 12.40 20.90 23.75
N ILE A 268 12.10 22.01 23.07
CA ILE A 268 12.89 23.25 23.13
C ILE A 268 12.16 24.40 23.84
N ALA A 269 10.84 24.35 24.00
CA ALA A 269 10.12 25.35 24.80
C ALA A 269 8.88 24.77 25.49
N GLY A 270 8.48 25.33 26.63
CA GLY A 270 7.34 24.86 27.45
C GLY A 270 7.75 24.58 28.90
N PRO A 271 6.85 24.08 29.75
CA PRO A 271 5.46 23.74 29.46
C PRO A 271 4.56 24.97 29.28
N PHE A 272 3.59 24.88 28.38
CA PHE A 272 2.54 25.87 28.17
C PHE A 272 1.19 25.33 28.67
N GLY A 273 0.38 26.19 29.28
CA GLY A 273 -0.95 25.82 29.77
C GLY A 273 -1.99 25.64 28.67
N THR A 274 -1.76 26.20 27.47
CA THR A 274 -2.66 26.12 26.33
C THR A 274 -1.90 25.88 25.02
N ARG A 275 -2.53 25.19 24.06
CA ARG A 275 -1.95 24.97 22.72
C ARG A 275 -1.67 26.29 22.01
N GLN A 276 -2.52 27.29 22.22
CA GLN A 276 -2.35 28.63 21.66
C GLN A 276 -1.05 29.31 22.16
N ASP A 277 -0.70 29.13 23.43
CA ASP A 277 0.56 29.65 23.98
C ASP A 277 1.77 28.92 23.40
N GLY A 278 1.68 27.60 23.21
CA GLY A 278 2.70 26.81 22.51
C GLY A 278 2.88 27.23 21.05
N GLU A 279 1.80 27.48 20.33
CA GLU A 279 1.80 27.96 18.94
C GLU A 279 2.37 29.37 18.80
N LYS A 280 2.07 30.24 19.78
CA LYS A 280 2.66 31.57 19.87
C LYS A 280 4.16 31.50 20.14
N ALA A 281 4.60 30.60 21.02
CA ALA A 281 6.02 30.36 21.29
C ALA A 281 6.74 29.78 20.05
N ARG A 282 6.14 28.80 19.36
CA ARG A 282 6.65 28.27 18.08
C ARG A 282 6.87 29.38 17.07
N SER A 283 5.84 30.21 16.85
CA SER A 283 5.90 31.33 15.91
C SER A 283 6.99 32.34 16.28
N ALA A 284 7.18 32.61 17.58
CA ALA A 284 8.26 33.48 18.06
C ALA A 284 9.65 32.87 17.81
N ILE A 285 9.83 31.57 18.03
CA ILE A 285 11.11 30.86 17.79
C ILE A 285 11.43 30.85 16.28
N LEU A 286 10.44 30.62 15.42
CA LEU A 286 10.59 30.72 13.97
C LEU A 286 10.95 32.15 13.53
N ALA A 287 10.48 33.17 14.25
CA ALA A 287 10.85 34.57 14.04
C ALA A 287 12.21 34.96 14.68
N GLY A 288 12.97 34.01 15.23
CA GLY A 288 14.31 34.23 15.79
C GLY A 288 14.38 34.48 17.30
N ALA A 289 13.28 34.33 18.05
CA ALA A 289 13.33 34.35 19.50
C ALA A 289 14.08 33.12 20.06
N PRO A 290 14.80 33.24 21.18
CA PRO A 290 15.44 32.09 21.81
C PRO A 290 14.39 31.10 22.37
N PRO A 291 14.62 29.78 22.26
CA PRO A 291 13.79 28.77 22.91
C PRO A 291 13.81 28.92 24.43
N MET A 292 12.68 28.72 25.09
CA MET A 292 12.51 28.85 26.55
C MET A 292 11.86 27.60 27.13
N LEU A 293 12.68 26.62 27.50
CA LEU A 293 12.25 25.40 28.18
C LEU A 293 12.44 25.54 29.69
N ASP A 294 11.37 25.38 30.45
CA ASP A 294 11.40 25.18 31.89
C ASP A 294 11.31 23.67 32.19
N SER A 295 12.47 23.02 32.14
CA SER A 295 12.58 21.57 32.32
C SER A 295 12.09 21.12 33.70
N GLU A 296 12.25 21.94 34.74
CA GLU A 296 11.80 21.61 36.09
C GLU A 296 10.26 21.60 36.16
N ALA A 297 9.61 22.62 35.59
CA ALA A 297 8.16 22.65 35.50
C ALA A 297 7.61 21.50 34.64
N LEU A 298 8.27 21.17 33.51
CA LEU A 298 7.86 20.06 32.64
C LEU A 298 7.91 18.72 33.37
N LEU A 299 8.99 18.45 34.11
CA LEU A 299 9.13 17.25 34.95
C LEU A 299 8.14 17.23 36.12
N ALA A 300 7.82 18.39 36.71
CA ALA A 300 6.81 18.49 37.75
C ALA A 300 5.41 18.12 37.25
N TYR A 301 5.06 18.47 36.01
CA TYR A 301 3.80 18.04 35.38
C TYR A 301 3.75 16.53 35.16
N GLN A 302 4.81 15.95 34.58
CA GLN A 302 4.89 14.51 34.31
C GLN A 302 4.84 13.65 35.59
N SER A 303 5.34 14.16 36.70
CA SER A 303 5.30 13.47 38.00
C SER A 303 3.95 13.58 38.73
N HIS A 304 3.14 14.61 38.45
CA HIS A 304 1.81 14.75 39.07
C HIS A 304 0.76 13.83 38.44
N ASP A 305 0.81 13.57 37.14
CA ASP A 305 -0.22 12.78 36.44
C ASP A 305 -0.06 11.26 36.66
N ARG A 306 1.16 10.80 37.01
CA ARG A 306 1.42 9.41 37.41
C ARG A 306 0.68 8.96 38.68
N LYS A 307 0.06 9.88 39.45
CA LYS A 307 -0.76 9.54 40.63
C LYS A 307 -2.23 9.26 40.31
N ARG A 308 -2.71 9.47 39.08
CA ARG A 308 -4.11 9.16 38.66
C ARG A 308 -4.45 7.67 38.45
N PRO A 309 -3.53 6.75 38.07
CA PRO A 309 -3.85 5.34 37.88
C PRO A 309 -4.45 4.69 39.14
N GLU A 310 -3.93 5.02 40.33
CA GLU A 310 -4.41 4.47 41.62
C GLU A 310 -5.88 4.79 41.91
N VAL A 311 -6.33 6.00 41.54
CA VAL A 311 -7.72 6.43 41.73
C VAL A 311 -8.66 5.68 40.78
N THR A 312 -8.17 5.32 39.59
CA THR A 312 -8.97 4.69 38.53
C THR A 312 -9.12 3.19 38.76
N VAL A 313 -8.07 2.49 39.20
CA VAL A 313 -8.14 1.07 39.56
C VAL A 313 -9.05 0.86 40.77
N ARG A 314 -8.97 1.74 41.78
CA ARG A 314 -9.87 1.68 42.95
C ARG A 314 -11.33 1.93 42.58
N ALA A 315 -11.59 2.91 41.71
CA ALA A 315 -12.94 3.19 41.22
C ALA A 315 -13.51 2.02 40.39
N ALA A 316 -12.68 1.37 39.57
CA ALA A 316 -13.06 0.20 38.78
C ALA A 316 -13.39 -1.02 39.66
N ALA A 317 -12.58 -1.29 40.68
CA ALA A 317 -12.83 -2.37 41.64
C ALA A 317 -14.15 -2.14 42.42
N GLN A 318 -14.40 -0.89 42.86
CA GLN A 318 -15.64 -0.53 43.55
C GLN A 318 -16.87 -0.57 42.64
N ALA A 319 -16.72 -0.19 41.36
CA ALA A 319 -17.79 -0.29 40.37
C ALA A 319 -18.16 -1.75 40.07
N LEU A 320 -17.16 -2.64 39.94
CA LEU A 320 -17.37 -4.08 39.79
C LEU A 320 -18.12 -4.66 40.99
N LEU A 321 -17.68 -4.38 42.22
CA LEU A 321 -18.35 -4.83 43.44
C LEU A 321 -19.80 -4.32 43.56
N LYS A 322 -20.09 -3.13 43.03
CA LYS A 322 -21.43 -2.53 43.04
C LYS A 322 -22.34 -3.10 41.94
N ALA A 323 -21.79 -3.41 40.77
CA ALA A 323 -22.55 -3.89 39.61
C ALA A 323 -23.08 -5.32 39.80
N PHE A 324 -22.36 -6.18 40.52
CA PHE A 324 -22.73 -7.59 40.69
C PHE A 324 -23.64 -7.89 41.90
N GLY A 325 -23.90 -6.91 42.77
CA GLY A 325 -24.80 -7.09 43.91
C GLY A 325 -24.52 -8.34 44.76
N GLY A 326 -25.56 -8.88 45.40
CA GLY A 326 -25.45 -10.02 46.33
C GLY A 326 -25.00 -11.35 45.71
N ASP A 327 -25.10 -11.48 44.38
CA ASP A 327 -24.86 -12.72 43.63
C ASP A 327 -23.44 -12.81 43.05
N THR A 328 -22.53 -11.90 43.44
CA THR A 328 -21.13 -11.95 43.00
C THR A 328 -20.46 -13.27 43.42
N PRO A 329 -19.86 -14.06 42.50
CA PRO A 329 -19.12 -15.27 42.85
C PRO A 329 -18.04 -15.00 43.92
N SER A 330 -17.86 -15.92 44.87
CA SER A 330 -16.98 -15.68 46.05
C SER A 330 -15.53 -15.40 45.66
N TRP A 331 -15.00 -16.10 44.66
CA TRP A 331 -13.64 -15.90 44.16
C TRP A 331 -13.43 -14.48 43.60
N LEU A 332 -14.42 -13.90 42.92
CA LEU A 332 -14.33 -12.56 42.36
C LEU A 332 -14.39 -11.48 43.46
N ARG A 333 -15.13 -11.73 44.55
CA ARG A 333 -15.12 -10.88 45.75
C ARG A 333 -13.76 -10.94 46.45
N GLU A 334 -13.19 -12.13 46.58
CA GLU A 334 -11.87 -12.34 47.18
C GLU A 334 -10.77 -11.64 46.37
N GLU A 335 -10.81 -11.72 45.04
CA GLU A 335 -9.87 -11.04 44.14
C GLU A 335 -9.98 -9.51 44.24
N ALA A 336 -11.21 -8.97 44.22
CA ALA A 336 -11.44 -7.52 44.34
C ALA A 336 -10.99 -6.96 45.70
N VAL A 337 -11.23 -7.71 46.79
CA VAL A 337 -10.76 -7.36 48.14
C VAL A 337 -9.24 -7.49 48.26
N SER A 338 -8.64 -8.49 47.61
CA SER A 338 -7.18 -8.66 47.54
C SER A 338 -6.53 -7.46 46.84
N LEU A 339 -7.09 -7.03 45.71
CA LEU A 339 -6.64 -5.87 44.94
C LEU A 339 -6.77 -4.56 45.74
N GLU A 340 -7.90 -4.34 46.43
CA GLU A 340 -8.09 -3.15 47.26
C GLU A 340 -7.12 -3.12 48.45
N ASN A 341 -6.82 -4.26 49.05
CA ASN A 341 -5.83 -4.38 50.13
C ASN A 341 -4.39 -4.17 49.62
N ALA A 342 -4.05 -4.63 48.41
CA ALA A 342 -2.75 -4.38 47.81
C ALA A 342 -2.54 -2.88 47.55
N LEU A 343 -3.54 -2.22 46.96
CA LEU A 343 -3.53 -0.77 46.73
C LEU A 343 -3.48 0.03 48.04
N ALA A 344 -4.18 -0.42 49.09
CA ALA A 344 -4.12 0.22 50.41
C ALA A 344 -2.75 0.06 51.09
N ARG A 345 -2.04 -1.05 50.87
CA ARG A 345 -0.68 -1.25 51.38
C ARG A 345 0.34 -0.39 50.66
N GLU A 346 0.22 -0.23 49.34
CA GLU A 346 1.06 0.70 48.57
C GLU A 346 0.81 2.16 48.98
N ALA A 347 -0.45 2.56 49.13
CA ALA A 347 -0.81 3.91 49.60
C ALA A 347 -0.39 4.18 51.06
N GLY A 348 -0.29 3.13 51.89
CA GLY A 348 0.13 3.21 53.29
C GLY A 348 1.64 3.20 53.52
N ALA A 349 2.46 2.95 52.48
CA ALA A 349 3.91 2.85 52.60
C ALA A 349 4.66 4.20 52.56
N ASN A 350 3.97 5.31 52.28
CA ASN A 350 4.58 6.64 52.17
C ASN A 350 3.76 7.73 52.89
N GLN A 351 3.59 7.61 54.21
CA GLN A 351 3.21 8.75 55.05
C GLN A 351 4.38 9.13 55.96
N GLU A 352 5.32 9.91 55.42
CA GLU A 352 5.97 10.96 56.21
C GLU A 352 5.21 12.29 56.00
N GLU A 353 5.10 13.03 57.10
CA GLU A 353 4.23 14.17 57.36
C GLU A 353 4.32 15.30 56.32
N LEU A 354 3.17 15.87 55.92
CA LEU A 354 3.09 17.28 55.50
C LEU A 354 1.80 17.95 56.03
N PRO A 355 1.87 19.25 56.40
CA PRO A 355 0.90 19.87 57.29
C PRO A 355 -0.28 20.55 56.58
N ALA A 356 -1.21 20.98 57.43
CA ALA A 356 -2.57 21.34 57.14
C ALA A 356 -2.81 22.59 56.27
N SER A 357 -3.92 22.49 55.54
CA SER A 357 -4.92 23.51 55.22
C SER A 357 -4.63 24.56 54.14
N ARG A 358 -5.44 24.51 53.07
CA ARG A 358 -6.19 25.68 52.60
C ARG A 358 -7.47 25.28 51.86
N GLU A 359 -8.58 25.80 52.35
CA GLU A 359 -9.90 25.71 51.75
C GLU A 359 -9.97 26.46 50.41
N GLY A 360 -10.78 25.91 49.48
CA GLY A 360 -11.51 26.72 48.51
C GLY A 360 -11.19 26.48 47.04
N ARG A 361 -11.85 25.47 46.43
CA ARG A 361 -12.61 25.59 45.17
C ARG A 361 -13.17 24.22 44.78
N LYS A 362 -14.49 24.14 44.56
CA LYS A 362 -15.10 23.04 43.81
C LYS A 362 -14.65 23.16 42.34
N PRO A 363 -13.96 22.17 41.75
CA PRO A 363 -13.84 22.09 40.30
C PRO A 363 -15.15 21.52 39.75
N GLU A 364 -15.68 22.19 38.73
CA GLU A 364 -16.71 21.63 37.87
C GLU A 364 -16.14 20.37 37.19
N THR A 365 -16.80 19.24 37.42
CA THR A 365 -16.52 17.99 36.71
C THR A 365 -17.01 18.12 35.28
N ALA A 366 -16.16 18.61 34.39
CA ALA A 366 -16.32 18.37 32.96
C ALA A 366 -15.97 16.90 32.69
N SER A 367 -17.00 16.09 32.46
CA SER A 367 -16.88 14.72 32.01
C SER A 367 -16.44 14.73 30.54
N THR A 368 -15.13 14.72 30.29
CA THR A 368 -14.58 14.33 28.99
C THR A 368 -14.50 12.81 28.97
N GLU A 369 -15.49 12.19 28.35
CA GLU A 369 -15.44 10.75 28.07
C GLU A 369 -14.25 10.49 27.15
N ALA A 370 -13.28 9.72 27.63
CA ALA A 370 -12.16 9.26 26.83
C ALA A 370 -12.67 8.62 25.53
N ASN A 371 -12.06 8.97 24.41
CA ASN A 371 -12.36 8.37 23.11
C ASN A 371 -11.73 6.97 23.03
N TRP A 372 -12.33 6.02 23.74
CA TRP A 372 -11.85 4.63 23.82
C TRP A 372 -11.70 3.95 22.45
N LYS A 373 -12.34 4.48 21.41
CA LYS A 373 -12.23 3.99 20.03
C LYS A 373 -10.83 4.23 19.44
N GLU A 374 -10.21 5.36 19.77
CA GLU A 374 -8.89 5.75 19.28
C GLU A 374 -7.77 5.01 20.02
N VAL A 375 -7.89 4.92 21.35
CA VAL A 375 -7.01 4.08 22.18
C VAL A 375 -7.03 2.62 21.72
N ALA A 376 -8.22 2.09 21.41
CA ALA A 376 -8.36 0.74 20.89
C ALA A 376 -7.73 0.57 19.49
N GLY A 377 -7.81 1.59 18.63
CA GLY A 377 -7.20 1.58 17.29
C GLY A 377 -5.67 1.54 17.33
N SER A 378 -5.05 2.40 18.15
CA SER A 378 -3.59 2.44 18.32
C SER A 378 -3.04 1.16 18.93
N LEU A 379 -3.74 0.58 19.92
CA LEU A 379 -3.36 -0.71 20.50
C LEU A 379 -3.50 -1.86 19.49
N TYR A 380 -4.51 -1.82 18.62
CA TYR A 380 -4.68 -2.83 17.57
C TYR A 380 -3.53 -2.82 16.57
N GLY A 381 -3.12 -1.63 16.09
CA GLY A 381 -2.00 -1.49 15.16
C GLY A 381 -0.65 -1.92 15.76
N ALA A 382 -0.43 -1.65 17.05
CA ALA A 382 0.77 -2.10 17.75
C ALA A 382 0.81 -3.64 17.89
N VAL A 383 -0.34 -4.27 18.14
CA VAL A 383 -0.46 -5.72 18.29
C VAL A 383 -0.29 -6.46 16.96
N ASP A 384 -0.81 -5.91 15.86
CA ASP A 384 -0.67 -6.47 14.50
C ASP A 384 0.79 -6.43 14.01
N SER A 385 1.50 -5.33 14.30
CA SER A 385 2.94 -5.18 14.04
C SER A 385 3.76 -6.20 14.83
N LEU A 386 3.41 -6.45 16.10
CA LEU A 386 4.07 -7.46 16.93
C LEU A 386 3.80 -8.89 16.43
N GLU A 387 2.60 -9.21 15.97
CA GLU A 387 2.28 -10.52 15.39
C GLU A 387 3.10 -10.80 14.12
N THR A 388 3.23 -9.79 13.26
CA THR A 388 4.04 -9.86 12.05
C THR A 388 5.52 -10.11 12.37
N GLN A 389 6.08 -9.39 13.34
CA GLN A 389 7.47 -9.57 13.77
C GLN A 389 7.70 -10.95 14.41
N VAL A 390 6.79 -11.40 15.27
CA VAL A 390 6.86 -12.75 15.89
C VAL A 390 6.85 -13.85 14.83
N ASN A 391 6.01 -13.72 13.80
CA ASN A 391 5.97 -14.70 12.71
C ASN A 391 7.21 -14.66 11.81
N GLN A 392 7.80 -13.48 11.58
CA GLN A 392 9.06 -13.35 10.84
C GLN A 392 10.25 -13.97 11.61
N MET A 393 10.20 -13.97 12.95
CA MET A 393 11.26 -14.54 13.79
C MET A 393 11.23 -16.08 13.88
N LYS A 394 10.12 -16.72 13.50
CA LYS A 394 10.01 -18.19 13.52
C LYS A 394 10.97 -18.82 12.51
N GLY A 395 11.85 -19.68 12.99
CA GLY A 395 12.84 -20.40 12.16
C GLY A 395 14.09 -19.59 11.80
N LEU A 396 14.24 -18.35 12.26
CA LEU A 396 15.46 -17.55 12.05
C LEU A 396 16.60 -17.87 13.01
N PHE A 397 16.29 -18.52 14.14
CA PHE A 397 17.28 -18.85 15.16
C PHE A 397 17.41 -20.37 15.31
N PRO A 398 18.64 -20.90 15.46
CA PRO A 398 18.82 -22.30 15.83
C PRO A 398 18.22 -22.52 17.22
N ASP A 399 17.19 -23.36 17.28
CA ASP A 399 16.39 -23.60 18.47
C ASP A 399 16.47 -25.09 18.85
N GLU A 400 17.69 -25.53 19.18
CA GLU A 400 17.97 -26.95 19.45
C GLU A 400 17.23 -27.48 20.70
N ASP A 401 16.86 -26.60 21.63
CA ASP A 401 16.11 -26.93 22.85
C ASP A 401 14.61 -26.58 22.77
N GLY A 402 14.15 -25.94 21.70
CA GLY A 402 12.74 -25.62 21.45
C GLY A 402 12.22 -24.41 22.23
N MET A 403 13.06 -23.76 23.04
CA MET A 403 12.64 -22.70 23.97
C MET A 403 12.27 -21.40 23.24
N ILE A 404 12.92 -21.12 22.10
CA ILE A 404 12.63 -19.92 21.30
C ILE A 404 11.28 -20.09 20.59
N GLN A 405 11.02 -21.26 20.02
CA GLN A 405 9.76 -21.58 19.37
C GLN A 405 8.59 -21.58 20.37
N GLU A 406 8.78 -22.15 21.56
CA GLU A 406 7.78 -22.14 22.64
C GLU A 406 7.44 -20.69 23.07
N ALA A 407 8.45 -19.83 23.24
CA ALA A 407 8.24 -18.42 23.60
C ALA A 407 7.52 -17.62 22.49
N LEU A 408 7.84 -17.89 21.21
CA LEU A 408 7.16 -17.26 20.07
C LEU A 408 5.70 -17.75 19.92
N GLU A 409 5.43 -19.01 20.26
CA GLU A 409 4.07 -19.57 20.28
C GLU A 409 3.22 -18.97 21.41
N GLU A 410 3.79 -18.85 22.62
CA GLU A 410 3.14 -18.21 23.78
C GLU A 410 2.86 -16.72 23.52
N ALA A 411 3.83 -15.99 22.94
CA ALA A 411 3.62 -14.60 22.53
C ALA A 411 2.50 -14.45 21.50
N GLY A 412 2.45 -15.35 20.49
CA GLY A 412 1.36 -15.38 19.52
C GLY A 412 0.01 -15.71 20.15
N GLU A 413 -0.04 -16.59 21.15
CA GLU A 413 -1.28 -16.95 21.86
C GLU A 413 -1.78 -15.81 22.76
N ALA A 414 -0.87 -15.08 23.40
CA ALA A 414 -1.19 -13.86 24.15
C ALA A 414 -1.78 -12.77 23.24
N ILE A 415 -1.21 -12.57 22.04
CA ILE A 415 -1.73 -11.64 21.03
C ILE A 415 -3.14 -12.06 20.59
N ARG A 416 -3.35 -13.32 20.22
CA ARG A 416 -4.67 -13.83 19.83
C ARG A 416 -5.71 -13.70 20.95
N SER A 417 -5.31 -13.95 22.19
CA SER A 417 -6.16 -13.80 23.37
C SER A 417 -6.55 -12.34 23.62
N TYR A 418 -5.61 -11.41 23.45
CA TYR A 418 -5.88 -9.99 23.51
C TYR A 418 -6.87 -9.54 22.42
N LEU A 419 -6.66 -9.96 21.17
CA LEU A 419 -7.55 -9.65 20.05
C LEU A 419 -8.97 -10.22 20.29
N ALA A 420 -9.07 -11.44 20.82
CA ALA A 420 -10.35 -12.05 21.18
C ALA A 420 -11.08 -11.29 22.30
N ALA A 421 -10.35 -10.90 23.36
CA ALA A 421 -10.90 -10.11 24.46
C ALA A 421 -11.31 -8.70 24.02
N SER A 422 -10.51 -8.06 23.15
CA SER A 422 -10.81 -6.76 22.54
C SER A 422 -12.10 -6.82 21.73
N ARG A 423 -12.27 -7.85 20.88
CA ARG A 423 -13.52 -8.09 20.12
C ARG A 423 -14.72 -8.33 21.04
N ALA A 424 -14.56 -9.11 22.11
CA ALA A 424 -15.62 -9.35 23.08
C ALA A 424 -16.04 -8.08 23.83
N SER A 425 -15.07 -7.23 24.19
CA SER A 425 -15.31 -5.93 24.85
C SER A 425 -16.00 -4.94 23.91
N HIS A 426 -15.57 -4.88 22.64
CA HIS A 426 -16.20 -4.04 21.62
C HIS A 426 -17.66 -4.44 21.38
N ASN A 427 -17.96 -5.75 21.34
CA ASN A 427 -19.32 -6.26 21.20
C ASN A 427 -20.20 -6.01 22.43
N SER A 428 -19.61 -5.90 23.63
CA SER A 428 -20.33 -5.59 24.87
C SER A 428 -20.61 -4.09 25.05
N ALA A 429 -19.67 -3.22 24.66
CA ALA A 429 -19.79 -1.76 24.76
C ALA A 429 -20.81 -1.15 23.76
N ILE A 430 -21.10 -1.84 22.66
CA ILE A 430 -22.11 -1.43 21.66
C ILE A 430 -23.55 -1.59 22.18
N GLY A 431 -23.75 -2.26 23.32
CA GLY A 431 -25.08 -2.48 23.92
C GLY A 431 -25.83 -1.22 24.39
N ASP A 432 -25.13 -0.13 24.74
CA ASP A 432 -25.75 0.94 25.57
C ASP A 432 -25.68 2.40 25.03
N ARG A 433 -25.22 2.66 23.79
CA ARG A 433 -25.27 4.02 23.20
C ARG A 433 -25.89 4.07 21.81
N LYS A 434 -27.20 4.35 21.79
CA LYS A 434 -28.02 4.61 20.60
C LYS A 434 -27.78 6.01 20.03
N LEU A 435 -26.86 6.12 19.08
CA LEU A 435 -27.11 6.75 17.77
C LEU A 435 -26.30 5.93 16.75
N LEU A 436 -27.02 5.11 15.97
CA LEU A 436 -26.45 4.21 14.97
C LEU A 436 -25.80 4.99 13.83
N GLU A 437 -24.53 5.36 13.98
CA GLU A 437 -23.70 5.63 12.80
C GLU A 437 -23.61 4.31 12.04
N LYS A 438 -24.11 4.32 10.79
CA LYS A 438 -24.04 3.13 9.94
C LYS A 438 -22.55 2.77 9.78
N PRO A 439 -22.17 1.49 9.97
CA PRO A 439 -20.80 1.07 9.74
C PRO A 439 -20.40 1.42 8.30
N VAL A 440 -19.17 1.94 8.13
CA VAL A 440 -18.63 2.22 6.80
C VAL A 440 -18.39 0.89 6.09
N THR A 441 -19.04 0.70 4.94
CA THR A 441 -18.93 -0.51 4.13
C THR A 441 -17.92 -0.31 3.01
N SER A 442 -17.40 -1.41 2.44
CA SER A 442 -16.51 -1.33 1.28
C SER A 442 -17.15 -0.57 0.12
N ARG A 443 -18.47 -0.76 -0.09
CA ARG A 443 -19.25 -0.03 -1.10
C ARG A 443 -19.23 1.47 -0.85
N MET A 444 -19.55 1.90 0.37
CA MET A 444 -19.57 3.31 0.74
C MET A 444 -18.21 3.98 0.55
N LEU A 445 -17.12 3.26 0.81
CA LEU A 445 -15.77 3.78 0.58
C LEU A 445 -15.43 3.85 -0.92
N ALA A 446 -15.74 2.80 -1.68
CA ALA A 446 -15.47 2.77 -3.13
C ALA A 446 -16.26 3.84 -3.90
N GLU A 447 -17.52 4.09 -3.52
CA GLU A 447 -18.38 5.11 -4.16
C GLU A 447 -17.87 6.55 -3.97
N GLN A 448 -17.04 6.82 -2.96
CA GLN A 448 -16.39 8.13 -2.79
C GLN A 448 -15.33 8.42 -3.87
N TYR A 449 -14.86 7.39 -4.57
CA TYR A 449 -13.79 7.48 -5.57
C TYR A 449 -14.22 6.82 -6.90
N PRO A 450 -15.21 7.41 -7.61
CA PRO A 450 -15.84 6.78 -8.77
C PRO A 450 -14.93 6.68 -10.01
N VAL A 451 -13.84 7.45 -10.05
CA VAL A 451 -12.91 7.47 -11.19
C VAL A 451 -11.74 6.51 -10.92
N LYS A 452 -11.44 5.62 -11.86
CA LYS A 452 -10.28 4.70 -11.76
C LYS A 452 -9.00 5.51 -11.49
N GLY A 453 -8.25 5.14 -10.45
CA GLY A 453 -7.02 5.82 -10.03
C GLY A 453 -7.24 7.07 -9.16
N SER A 454 -8.47 7.48 -8.88
CA SER A 454 -8.74 8.63 -7.98
C SER A 454 -8.59 8.30 -6.49
N MET A 455 -8.57 7.03 -6.12
CA MET A 455 -8.44 6.58 -4.73
C MET A 455 -6.98 6.66 -4.27
N PRO A 456 -6.65 7.44 -3.22
CA PRO A 456 -5.30 7.50 -2.68
C PRO A 456 -4.82 6.13 -2.19
N HIS A 457 -3.52 5.84 -2.31
CA HIS A 457 -2.95 4.54 -1.95
C HIS A 457 -3.29 4.09 -0.51
N ALA A 458 -3.24 5.01 0.46
CA ALA A 458 -3.61 4.71 1.85
C ALA A 458 -5.09 4.28 1.99
N VAL A 459 -5.98 4.85 1.18
CA VAL A 459 -7.41 4.51 1.17
C VAL A 459 -7.66 3.19 0.45
N VAL A 460 -6.85 2.86 -0.56
CA VAL A 460 -6.88 1.53 -1.21
C VAL A 460 -6.60 0.42 -0.19
N HIS A 461 -5.61 0.60 0.68
CA HIS A 461 -5.34 -0.35 1.77
C HIS A 461 -6.54 -0.50 2.71
N GLN A 462 -7.15 0.61 3.12
CA GLN A 462 -8.35 0.59 3.96
C GLN A 462 -9.51 -0.15 3.28
N LEU A 463 -9.70 0.02 1.97
CA LEU A 463 -10.72 -0.70 1.21
C LEU A 463 -10.48 -2.21 1.22
N TYR A 464 -9.23 -2.66 1.09
CA TYR A 464 -8.91 -4.09 1.18
C TYR A 464 -9.19 -4.66 2.56
N GLN A 465 -8.83 -3.94 3.63
CA GLN A 465 -9.12 -4.36 5.01
C GLN A 465 -10.63 -4.46 5.27
N LEU A 466 -11.42 -3.50 4.77
CA LEU A 466 -12.89 -3.54 4.87
C LEU A 466 -13.48 -4.75 4.15
N ARG A 467 -13.02 -5.03 2.91
CA ARG A 467 -13.45 -6.21 2.17
C ARG A 467 -13.12 -7.48 2.94
N GLU A 468 -11.90 -7.63 3.46
CA GLU A 468 -11.51 -8.81 4.20
C GLU A 468 -12.40 -9.04 5.44
N ALA A 469 -12.69 -7.99 6.20
CA ALA A 469 -13.58 -8.07 7.36
C ALA A 469 -15.02 -8.44 6.98
N GLU A 470 -15.56 -7.85 5.91
CA GLU A 470 -16.89 -8.16 5.39
C GLU A 470 -16.99 -9.61 4.89
N ILE A 471 -16.00 -10.05 4.10
CA ILE A 471 -15.92 -11.43 3.58
C ILE A 471 -15.75 -12.44 4.72
N SER A 472 -14.89 -12.14 5.69
CA SER A 472 -14.72 -12.97 6.89
C SER A 472 -16.05 -13.13 7.64
N THR A 473 -16.80 -12.05 7.80
CA THR A 473 -18.14 -12.08 8.42
C THR A 473 -19.12 -12.93 7.60
N LEU A 474 -19.17 -12.76 6.28
CA LEU A 474 -20.05 -13.55 5.41
C LEU A 474 -19.68 -15.02 5.36
N SER A 475 -18.40 -15.35 5.44
CA SER A 475 -17.91 -16.73 5.45
C SER A 475 -18.43 -17.51 6.67
N GLN A 476 -18.71 -16.84 7.78
CA GLN A 476 -19.25 -17.46 8.99
C GLN A 476 -20.76 -17.72 8.92
N ARG A 477 -21.46 -17.13 7.95
CA ARG A 477 -22.90 -17.37 7.78
C ARG A 477 -23.17 -18.72 7.15
N ALA A 478 -24.25 -19.36 7.59
CA ALA A 478 -24.72 -20.61 6.99
C ALA A 478 -25.24 -20.39 5.57
N VAL A 479 -25.92 -19.26 5.35
CA VAL A 479 -26.47 -18.84 4.06
C VAL A 479 -26.22 -17.35 3.87
N ILE A 480 -25.74 -16.96 2.69
CA ILE A 480 -25.53 -15.57 2.26
C ILE A 480 -26.74 -15.16 1.42
N LEU A 481 -27.38 -14.05 1.81
CA LEU A 481 -28.59 -13.52 1.18
C LEU A 481 -28.25 -12.38 0.21
N GLU A 482 -29.17 -12.06 -0.71
CA GLU A 482 -29.01 -10.94 -1.66
C GLU A 482 -28.74 -9.60 -0.94
N SER A 483 -29.39 -9.38 0.21
CA SER A 483 -29.18 -8.17 1.03
C SER A 483 -27.75 -8.01 1.51
N ASP A 484 -27.03 -9.11 1.69
CA ASP A 484 -25.66 -9.12 2.18
C ASP A 484 -24.66 -8.64 1.11
N LEU A 485 -25.02 -8.83 -0.17
CA LEU A 485 -24.21 -8.42 -1.30
C LEU A 485 -24.30 -6.92 -1.57
N ARG A 486 -25.41 -6.27 -1.15
CA ARG A 486 -25.70 -4.87 -1.48
C ARG A 486 -24.73 -3.89 -0.85
N GLU A 487 -24.13 -4.24 0.28
CA GLU A 487 -23.18 -3.40 1.00
C GLU A 487 -21.73 -3.63 0.55
N LEU A 488 -21.49 -4.66 -0.27
CA LEU A 488 -20.18 -4.94 -0.81
C LEU A 488 -19.91 -4.10 -2.06
N ASP A 489 -18.69 -3.59 -2.16
CA ASP A 489 -18.19 -3.04 -3.42
C ASP A 489 -17.98 -4.15 -4.46
N ARG A 490 -17.62 -3.77 -5.69
CA ARG A 490 -17.39 -4.74 -6.78
C ARG A 490 -16.33 -5.80 -6.44
N GLY A 491 -15.28 -5.42 -5.68
CA GLY A 491 -14.24 -6.36 -5.27
C GLY A 491 -14.76 -7.39 -4.27
N GLY A 492 -15.49 -6.94 -3.25
CA GLY A 492 -16.13 -7.83 -2.29
C GLY A 492 -17.12 -8.80 -2.97
N ARG A 493 -17.98 -8.30 -3.88
CA ARG A 493 -18.92 -9.17 -4.61
C ARG A 493 -18.21 -10.21 -5.48
N ALA A 494 -17.09 -9.87 -6.11
CA ALA A 494 -16.28 -10.83 -6.88
C ALA A 494 -15.72 -11.95 -5.98
N VAL A 495 -15.25 -11.60 -4.78
CA VAL A 495 -14.75 -12.60 -3.80
C VAL A 495 -15.89 -13.51 -3.31
N VAL A 496 -17.08 -12.96 -3.01
CA VAL A 496 -18.24 -13.80 -2.67
C VAL A 496 -18.61 -14.73 -3.83
N ALA A 497 -18.63 -14.19 -5.05
CA ALA A 497 -18.93 -14.95 -6.26
C ALA A 497 -17.94 -16.08 -6.53
N SER A 498 -16.65 -15.89 -6.20
CA SER A 498 -15.63 -16.92 -6.42
C SER A 498 -15.52 -17.92 -5.28
N MET A 499 -15.54 -17.46 -4.02
CA MET A 499 -15.15 -18.30 -2.87
C MET A 499 -16.34 -18.76 -2.02
N LEU A 500 -17.45 -18.03 -2.04
CA LEU A 500 -18.60 -18.25 -1.15
C LEU A 500 -19.90 -18.51 -1.91
N TYR A 501 -19.83 -18.77 -3.22
CA TYR A 501 -21.00 -18.98 -4.09
C TYR A 501 -21.89 -20.13 -3.62
N ALA A 502 -21.27 -21.22 -3.15
CA ALA A 502 -21.98 -22.37 -2.59
C ALA A 502 -22.86 -22.02 -1.37
N LYS A 503 -22.46 -21.01 -0.59
CA LYS A 503 -23.22 -20.53 0.58
C LYS A 503 -24.32 -19.53 0.22
N CYS A 504 -24.35 -19.01 -1.00
CA CYS A 504 -25.37 -18.08 -1.43
C CYS A 504 -26.72 -18.79 -1.62
N ASP A 505 -27.82 -18.14 -1.25
CA ASP A 505 -29.16 -18.59 -1.66
C ASP A 505 -29.41 -18.34 -3.15
N ASP A 506 -30.51 -18.87 -3.69
CA ASP A 506 -30.79 -18.77 -5.13
C ASP A 506 -30.96 -17.32 -5.59
N VAL A 507 -31.44 -16.43 -4.72
CA VAL A 507 -31.62 -15.00 -5.04
C VAL A 507 -30.26 -14.29 -5.12
N ALA A 508 -29.37 -14.54 -4.16
CA ALA A 508 -28.01 -14.03 -4.14
C ALA A 508 -27.18 -14.56 -5.32
N ARG A 509 -27.29 -15.86 -5.62
CA ARG A 509 -26.65 -16.47 -6.82
C ARG A 509 -27.12 -15.81 -8.10
N ASN A 510 -28.43 -15.61 -8.24
CA ASN A 510 -28.99 -14.92 -9.41
C ASN A 510 -28.51 -13.47 -9.48
N ALA A 511 -28.40 -12.76 -8.36
CA ALA A 511 -27.85 -11.41 -8.32
C ALA A 511 -26.39 -11.35 -8.77
N LEU A 512 -25.55 -12.30 -8.35
CA LEU A 512 -24.14 -12.36 -8.78
C LEU A 512 -23.99 -12.73 -10.25
N LEU A 513 -24.81 -13.65 -10.77
CA LEU A 513 -24.81 -14.02 -12.19
C LEU A 513 -25.25 -12.86 -13.11
N HIS A 514 -26.07 -11.94 -12.59
CA HIS A 514 -26.56 -10.77 -13.30
C HIS A 514 -25.99 -9.45 -12.75
N ASP A 515 -24.84 -9.50 -12.08
CA ASP A 515 -24.19 -8.31 -11.53
C ASP A 515 -23.86 -7.32 -12.65
N GLU A 516 -23.87 -6.01 -12.35
CA GLU A 516 -23.53 -4.97 -13.31
C GLU A 516 -22.09 -5.13 -13.84
N HIS A 517 -21.18 -5.65 -13.01
CA HIS A 517 -19.76 -5.78 -13.36
C HIS A 517 -19.42 -7.13 -14.01
N PRO A 518 -18.80 -7.13 -15.22
CA PRO A 518 -18.46 -8.36 -15.94
C PRO A 518 -17.60 -9.34 -15.13
N HIS A 519 -16.66 -8.84 -14.34
CA HIS A 519 -15.78 -9.66 -13.52
C HIS A 519 -16.54 -10.45 -12.45
N VAL A 520 -17.50 -9.81 -11.76
CA VAL A 520 -18.34 -10.51 -10.77
C VAL A 520 -19.17 -11.61 -11.44
N ARG A 521 -19.72 -11.33 -12.63
CA ARG A 521 -20.46 -12.33 -13.41
C ARG A 521 -19.59 -13.51 -13.84
N SER A 522 -18.37 -13.26 -14.32
CA SER A 522 -17.43 -14.33 -14.71
C SER A 522 -17.13 -15.23 -13.51
N CYS A 523 -16.75 -14.66 -12.36
CA CYS A 523 -16.53 -15.43 -11.13
C CYS A 523 -17.76 -16.28 -10.75
N ALA A 524 -18.96 -15.69 -10.82
CA ALA A 524 -20.20 -16.39 -10.49
C ALA A 524 -20.50 -17.55 -11.46
N VAL A 525 -20.25 -17.37 -12.77
CA VAL A 525 -20.45 -18.43 -13.78
C VAL A 525 -19.50 -19.59 -13.53
N ILE A 526 -18.22 -19.31 -13.29
CA ILE A 526 -17.20 -20.32 -12.99
C ILE A 526 -17.64 -21.14 -11.76
N SER A 527 -17.91 -20.48 -10.64
CA SER A 527 -18.31 -21.17 -9.41
C SER A 527 -19.69 -21.83 -9.49
N SER A 528 -20.58 -21.37 -10.37
CA SER A 528 -21.86 -22.05 -10.61
C SER A 528 -21.67 -23.40 -11.32
N SER A 529 -20.73 -23.48 -12.26
CA SER A 529 -20.45 -24.71 -13.00
C SER A 529 -19.90 -25.82 -12.12
N GLU A 530 -19.16 -25.46 -11.06
CA GLU A 530 -18.62 -26.40 -10.07
C GLU A 530 -19.69 -27.01 -9.15
N LEU A 531 -20.85 -26.35 -9.02
CA LEU A 531 -21.95 -26.83 -8.18
C LEU A 531 -22.94 -27.72 -8.93
N GLU A 532 -22.98 -27.66 -10.26
CA GLU A 532 -23.87 -28.53 -11.02
C GLU A 532 -23.38 -29.98 -10.89
N PRO A 533 -24.20 -30.89 -10.35
CA PRO A 533 -23.81 -32.28 -10.24
C PRO A 533 -23.60 -32.85 -11.64
N GLU A 534 -22.37 -33.32 -11.92
CA GLU A 534 -21.96 -33.99 -13.15
C GLU A 534 -23.13 -34.82 -13.74
N PRO A 535 -23.65 -34.45 -14.93
CA PRO A 535 -24.84 -35.07 -15.51
C PRO A 535 -24.55 -36.52 -15.86
N GLY A 536 -24.78 -37.41 -14.89
CA GLY A 536 -24.45 -38.84 -15.00
C GLY A 536 -24.12 -39.52 -13.67
N HIS A 537 -23.79 -38.77 -12.62
CA HIS A 537 -23.55 -39.36 -11.29
C HIS A 537 -24.89 -39.66 -10.60
N LYS A 538 -25.49 -40.81 -10.90
CA LYS A 538 -26.62 -41.32 -10.10
C LYS A 538 -26.15 -41.46 -8.65
N PRO A 539 -26.80 -40.81 -7.67
CA PRO A 539 -26.42 -40.97 -6.28
C PRO A 539 -26.52 -42.46 -5.93
N SER A 540 -25.39 -43.07 -5.58
CA SER A 540 -25.32 -44.45 -5.12
C SER A 540 -26.29 -44.60 -3.96
N THR A 541 -27.43 -45.25 -4.20
CA THR A 541 -28.37 -45.60 -3.13
C THR A 541 -27.62 -46.43 -2.10
N PRO A 542 -27.52 -46.00 -0.83
CA PRO A 542 -26.87 -46.80 0.18
C PRO A 542 -27.62 -48.13 0.32
N SER A 543 -26.91 -49.23 0.10
CA SER A 543 -27.43 -50.57 0.37
C SER A 543 -27.70 -50.65 1.87
N ILE A 544 -28.97 -50.60 2.24
CA ILE A 544 -29.40 -50.96 3.59
C ILE A 544 -29.43 -52.50 3.60
N ASP A 545 -28.35 -53.11 4.06
CA ASP A 545 -28.34 -54.52 4.41
C ASP A 545 -29.21 -54.69 5.68
N VAL A 546 -30.32 -55.43 5.53
CA VAL A 546 -31.21 -55.89 6.61
C VAL A 546 -30.87 -57.32 6.97
#